data_AF-A0A1Q6G2M6-F1
#
_entry.id   AF-A0A1Q6G2M6-F1
#
_cell.length_a   1.000
_cell.length_b   1.000
_cell.length_c   1.000
_cell.angle_alpha   90.00
_cell.angle_beta   90.00
_cell.angle_gamma   90.00
#
_symmetry.space_group_name_H-M   'P 1'
#
loop_
_entity.id
_entity.type
_entity.pdbx_description
1 polymer ?
#
loop_
_entity_poly.entity_id
_entity_poly.type
_entity_poly.pdbx_seq_one_letter_code
_entity_poly.pdbx_strand_id
1 'polypeptide(L)'
;MNKYILSICALLTLIFISCSDKWDEYYHGSNKLSEEILDETLREFFDGNPEYSEFYNQLKACGLDKELTKEQQQLTFWVVDNDAMIASEIDSKDTLRMEYHINYLPFLQSDLKNGLRIPTLNGVYLQITKQGEDTYVNKSKVQRSYRLKNGVVHVIDELMKSKINMFDYIKNLPDEYSIFRDSVMKNNEMRFDKVNSIPTGVDITGNTVYDSVFYVYNPLFEKAEFNSEFKQFTLFLPDNNVMKGCFDKLEVQYKAMGKTLTALDSATAMTWIKEAAFYSGELKDFSTVDIKSSFNRIWRTTVQKIDESSQEELSNGIMYKMTDVKIPTNYILTRIKSLVHYYEYLTEEEQKSYYSFMNTTKIAIFEDSATPKPEILSNYYILDLNGDEDASPFWVEFPPLERYREKENDPYKARVMQVPCGEYDLYMGFHSSGHPYVNVYFDGNTDGKSPSLDANMKLIGSNLSVVSSNPWNFDRVNETTADLYGDKVVKWDGLGGPVGTVKIEGEGMSSFRIRVEFYKGDSKKLRIYHWALKPSANNY
;
A
#
# COMPACT_ATOMS: atom_id res chain seq x y z
N MET A 1 -61.61 -28.00 -69.08
CA MET A 1 -60.24 -27.46 -69.19
C MET A 1 -59.70 -27.30 -67.78
N ASN A 2 -58.57 -27.82 -67.36
CA ASN A 2 -57.63 -28.83 -67.86
C ASN A 2 -56.78 -29.16 -66.60
N LYS A 3 -56.74 -30.44 -66.18
CA LYS A 3 -55.52 -31.30 -66.19
C LYS A 3 -54.39 -30.66 -65.35
N TYR A 4 -54.04 -31.06 -64.13
CA TYR A 4 -53.62 -32.37 -63.59
C TYR A 4 -53.69 -32.20 -62.04
N ILE A 5 -54.43 -32.90 -61.17
CA ILE A 5 -54.68 -34.33 -60.98
C ILE A 5 -53.41 -35.17 -61.12
N LEU A 6 -53.02 -35.78 -60.01
CA LEU A 6 -52.08 -36.90 -59.86
C LEU A 6 -50.61 -36.59 -60.20
N SER A 7 -49.79 -36.25 -59.19
CA SER A 7 -48.41 -36.77 -59.15
C SER A 7 -47.61 -36.63 -57.83
N ILE A 8 -48.18 -36.18 -56.71
CA ILE A 8 -47.41 -36.04 -55.44
C ILE A 8 -48.08 -36.81 -54.27
N CYS A 9 -48.79 -37.90 -54.57
CA CYS A 9 -49.32 -38.82 -53.57
C CYS A 9 -48.91 -40.28 -53.82
N ALA A 10 -47.91 -40.53 -54.67
CA ALA A 10 -47.42 -41.86 -54.96
C ALA A 10 -45.89 -41.86 -55.03
N LEU A 11 -45.24 -41.59 -53.89
CA LEU A 11 -43.89 -42.11 -53.62
C LEU A 11 -43.69 -42.22 -52.10
N LEU A 12 -44.62 -42.91 -51.46
CA LEU A 12 -44.61 -43.21 -50.03
C LEU A 12 -44.69 -44.74 -49.89
N THR A 13 -43.59 -45.41 -50.24
CA THR A 13 -43.29 -46.79 -49.84
C THR A 13 -41.78 -47.03 -49.81
N LEU A 14 -41.26 -47.03 -48.58
CA LEU A 14 -40.25 -47.95 -48.04
C LEU A 14 -38.91 -48.11 -48.77
N ILE A 15 -37.88 -47.45 -48.22
CA ILE A 15 -36.58 -48.09 -48.00
C ILE A 15 -36.14 -47.75 -46.56
N PHE A 16 -36.34 -48.69 -45.64
CA PHE A 16 -35.53 -48.80 -44.43
C PHE A 16 -34.14 -49.30 -44.88
N ILE A 17 -33.14 -48.41 -44.86
CA ILE A 17 -31.72 -48.80 -44.82
C ILE A 17 -31.08 -48.12 -43.62
N SER A 18 -30.76 -48.99 -42.67
CA SER A 18 -29.73 -48.95 -41.64
C SER A 18 -28.40 -48.27 -42.05
N CYS A 19 -27.79 -47.57 -41.09
CA CYS A 19 -26.38 -47.08 -41.01
C CYS A 19 -25.96 -45.98 -42.01
N SER A 20 -25.10 -45.02 -41.68
CA SER A 20 -24.16 -44.86 -40.55
C SER A 20 -23.84 -43.37 -40.31
N ASP A 21 -23.34 -43.10 -39.11
CA ASP A 21 -22.91 -41.80 -38.59
C ASP A 21 -21.92 -41.09 -39.51
N LYS A 22 -22.36 -39.99 -40.12
CA LYS A 22 -21.50 -38.97 -40.75
C LYS A 22 -21.42 -37.67 -39.94
N TRP A 23 -22.06 -37.65 -38.76
CA TRP A 23 -22.02 -36.52 -37.84
C TRP A 23 -20.83 -36.60 -36.88
N ASP A 24 -20.40 -37.80 -36.49
CA ASP A 24 -19.26 -38.00 -35.58
C ASP A 24 -17.91 -37.58 -36.20
N GLU A 25 -17.76 -37.74 -37.52
CA GLU A 25 -16.51 -37.43 -38.21
C GLU A 25 -16.22 -35.91 -38.30
N TYR A 26 -17.22 -35.04 -38.07
CA TYR A 26 -17.04 -33.58 -38.08
C TYR A 26 -16.60 -33.01 -36.71
N TYR A 27 -16.80 -33.75 -35.60
CA TYR A 27 -16.43 -33.30 -34.25
C TYR A 27 -15.11 -33.88 -33.74
N HIS A 28 -14.61 -34.97 -34.32
CA HIS A 28 -13.30 -35.52 -33.99
C HIS A 28 -12.17 -34.87 -34.81
N GLY A 29 -11.95 -33.58 -34.53
CA GLY A 29 -10.70 -32.92 -34.87
C GLY A 29 -9.55 -33.56 -34.11
N SER A 30 -8.64 -34.18 -34.88
CA SER A 30 -7.33 -34.76 -34.52
C SER A 30 -6.70 -34.30 -33.19
N ASN A 31 -6.37 -35.28 -32.33
CA ASN A 31 -5.55 -35.19 -31.13
C ASN A 31 -5.94 -34.13 -30.10
N LYS A 32 -7.21 -34.16 -29.66
CA LYS A 32 -7.65 -33.49 -28.44
C LYS A 32 -7.72 -34.53 -27.32
N LEU A 33 -7.36 -34.16 -26.09
CA LEU A 33 -7.91 -34.81 -24.89
C LEU A 33 -9.43 -34.58 -24.94
N SER A 34 -10.14 -35.46 -25.65
CA SER A 34 -11.59 -35.40 -25.78
C SER A 34 -12.20 -35.97 -24.52
N GLU A 35 -13.09 -35.20 -23.91
CA GLU A 35 -13.94 -35.65 -22.80
C GLU A 35 -14.75 -36.88 -23.24
N GLU A 36 -14.63 -37.97 -22.50
CA GLU A 36 -15.35 -39.21 -22.77
C GLU A 36 -16.77 -39.11 -22.21
N ILE A 37 -17.78 -39.37 -23.04
CA ILE A 37 -19.19 -39.30 -22.63
C ILE A 37 -19.62 -40.71 -22.23
N LEU A 38 -19.98 -40.89 -20.97
CA LEU A 38 -20.48 -42.17 -20.43
C LEU A 38 -21.95 -42.04 -20.05
N ASP A 39 -22.75 -43.04 -20.43
CA ASP A 39 -24.19 -43.11 -20.10
C ASP A 39 -24.43 -43.64 -18.68
N GLU A 40 -23.71 -43.13 -17.70
CA GLU A 40 -23.78 -43.53 -16.29
C GLU A 40 -23.86 -42.31 -15.38
N THR A 41 -24.32 -42.52 -14.14
CA THR A 41 -24.32 -41.50 -13.08
C THR A 41 -22.97 -41.47 -12.36
N LEU A 42 -22.69 -40.38 -11.63
CA LEU A 42 -21.51 -40.26 -10.75
C LEU A 42 -21.37 -41.45 -9.80
N ARG A 43 -22.48 -41.97 -9.28
CA ARG A 43 -22.46 -43.14 -8.39
C ARG A 43 -22.09 -44.42 -9.13
N GLU A 44 -22.69 -44.65 -10.30
CA GLU A 44 -22.36 -45.80 -11.15
C GLU A 44 -20.90 -45.76 -11.61
N PHE A 45 -20.37 -44.57 -11.94
CA PHE A 45 -18.96 -44.36 -12.26
C PHE A 45 -18.06 -44.84 -11.11
N PHE A 46 -18.28 -44.37 -9.88
CA PHE A 46 -17.45 -44.80 -8.75
C PHE A 46 -17.64 -46.26 -8.35
N ASP A 47 -18.85 -46.81 -8.51
CA ASP A 47 -19.11 -48.24 -8.25
C ASP A 47 -18.47 -49.14 -9.35
N GLY A 48 -18.30 -48.63 -10.58
CA GLY A 48 -17.82 -49.36 -11.75
C GLY A 48 -16.32 -49.24 -12.05
N ASN A 49 -15.59 -48.30 -11.43
CA ASN A 49 -14.17 -48.03 -11.68
C ASN A 49 -13.31 -48.27 -10.41
N PRO A 50 -12.80 -49.50 -10.17
CA PRO A 50 -12.05 -49.87 -8.97
C PRO A 50 -10.76 -49.06 -8.73
N GLU A 51 -10.18 -48.49 -9.78
CA GLU A 51 -9.01 -47.61 -9.74
C GLU A 51 -9.23 -46.31 -8.96
N TYR A 52 -10.48 -45.93 -8.69
CA TYR A 52 -10.85 -44.73 -7.90
C TYR A 52 -11.49 -45.08 -6.55
N SER A 53 -11.42 -46.36 -6.14
CA SER A 53 -12.12 -46.87 -4.95
C SER A 53 -11.63 -46.24 -3.64
N GLU A 54 -10.34 -45.91 -3.51
CA GLU A 54 -9.81 -45.24 -2.32
C GLU A 54 -10.37 -43.82 -2.16
N PHE A 55 -10.42 -43.05 -3.27
CA PHE A 55 -11.05 -41.74 -3.28
C PHE A 55 -12.54 -41.81 -2.91
N TYR A 56 -13.25 -42.79 -3.47
CA TYR A 56 -14.67 -42.99 -3.18
C TYR A 56 -14.94 -43.43 -1.74
N ASN A 57 -14.08 -44.27 -1.16
CA ASN A 57 -14.15 -44.66 0.24
C ASN A 57 -13.96 -43.44 1.16
N GLN A 58 -13.04 -42.53 0.81
CA GLN A 58 -12.84 -41.29 1.55
C GLN A 58 -14.07 -40.36 1.43
N LEU A 59 -14.69 -40.23 0.25
CA LEU A 59 -15.96 -39.50 0.09
C LEU A 59 -17.06 -40.03 1.01
N LYS A 60 -17.22 -41.36 1.09
CA LYS A 60 -18.18 -42.00 2.02
C LYS A 60 -17.82 -41.74 3.48
N ALA A 61 -16.54 -41.81 3.83
CA ALA A 61 -16.08 -41.57 5.19
C ALA A 61 -16.37 -40.13 5.66
N CYS A 62 -16.32 -39.16 4.74
CA CYS A 62 -16.70 -37.76 4.94
C CYS A 62 -18.22 -37.50 4.86
N GLY A 63 -19.03 -38.48 4.44
CA GLY A 63 -20.46 -38.32 4.21
C GLY A 63 -20.80 -37.40 3.02
N LEU A 64 -19.86 -37.27 2.07
CA LEU A 64 -20.02 -36.51 0.82
C LEU A 64 -20.60 -37.37 -0.32
N ASP A 65 -20.71 -38.68 -0.12
CA ASP A 65 -21.37 -39.61 -1.04
C ASP A 65 -22.85 -39.26 -1.30
N LYS A 66 -23.50 -38.60 -0.33
CA LYS A 66 -24.85 -38.05 -0.50
C LYS A 66 -24.96 -37.09 -1.68
N GLU A 67 -23.89 -36.36 -2.00
CA GLU A 67 -23.86 -35.40 -3.12
C GLU A 67 -23.95 -36.11 -4.47
N LEU A 68 -23.50 -37.37 -4.58
CA LEU A 68 -23.53 -38.17 -5.81
C LEU A 68 -24.94 -38.58 -6.25
N THR A 69 -25.93 -38.50 -5.35
CA THR A 69 -27.30 -38.99 -5.55
C THR A 69 -28.34 -37.89 -5.74
N LYS A 70 -27.93 -36.62 -5.68
CA LYS A 70 -28.85 -35.48 -5.84
C LYS A 70 -29.16 -35.25 -7.32
N GLU A 71 -30.29 -35.79 -7.79
CA GLU A 71 -30.70 -35.76 -9.22
C GLU A 71 -30.80 -34.34 -9.83
N GLN A 72 -31.06 -33.30 -9.02
CA GLN A 72 -31.20 -31.93 -9.50
C GLN A 72 -29.88 -31.13 -9.52
N GLN A 73 -28.79 -31.72 -9.02
CA GLN A 73 -27.52 -31.02 -8.83
C GLN A 73 -26.46 -31.65 -9.72
N GLN A 74 -26.02 -30.89 -10.71
CA GLN A 74 -24.89 -31.26 -11.57
C GLN A 74 -23.60 -30.80 -10.90
N LEU A 75 -22.65 -31.71 -10.71
CA LEU A 75 -21.41 -31.47 -9.97
C LEU A 75 -20.18 -31.75 -10.82
N THR A 76 -19.04 -31.19 -10.42
CA THR A 76 -17.72 -31.56 -10.94
C THR A 76 -16.90 -32.18 -9.82
N PHE A 77 -16.27 -33.33 -10.06
CA PHE A 77 -15.36 -34.00 -9.14
C PHE A 77 -13.95 -34.03 -9.73
N TRP A 78 -12.96 -33.63 -8.92
CA TRP A 78 -11.54 -33.75 -9.22
C TRP A 78 -10.99 -34.99 -8.53
N VAL A 79 -10.84 -36.08 -9.27
CA VAL A 79 -10.60 -37.42 -8.76
C VAL A 79 -9.15 -37.83 -8.98
N VAL A 80 -8.58 -38.59 -8.06
CA VAL A 80 -7.27 -39.24 -8.21
C VAL A 80 -7.44 -40.75 -8.21
N ASP A 81 -6.50 -41.46 -8.82
CA ASP A 81 -6.42 -42.91 -8.69
C ASP A 81 -5.97 -43.34 -7.28
N ASN A 82 -6.04 -44.63 -7.00
CA ASN A 82 -5.69 -45.20 -5.70
C ASN A 82 -4.22 -44.91 -5.32
N ASP A 83 -3.30 -44.93 -6.27
CA ASP A 83 -1.87 -44.71 -6.01
C ASP A 83 -1.62 -43.25 -5.58
N ALA A 84 -2.19 -42.29 -6.31
CA ALA A 84 -2.14 -40.87 -5.99
C ALA A 84 -2.92 -40.54 -4.69
N MET A 85 -4.00 -41.27 -4.40
CA MET A 85 -4.72 -41.15 -3.14
C MET A 85 -3.85 -41.56 -1.95
N ILE A 86 -3.14 -42.69 -2.06
CA ILE A 86 -2.21 -43.17 -1.02
C ILE A 86 -1.03 -42.20 -0.85
N ALA A 87 -0.47 -41.71 -1.95
CA ALA A 87 0.63 -40.74 -1.94
C ALA A 87 0.24 -39.37 -1.36
N SER A 88 -1.05 -39.05 -1.31
CA SER A 88 -1.55 -37.75 -0.86
C SER A 88 -1.42 -37.48 0.65
N GLU A 89 -1.18 -38.56 1.43
CA GLU A 89 -1.14 -38.56 2.89
C GLU A 89 -2.38 -37.87 3.50
N ILE A 90 -3.57 -38.06 2.90
CA ILE A 90 -4.80 -37.50 3.46
C ILE A 90 -5.11 -38.13 4.82
N ASP A 91 -5.58 -37.31 5.77
CA ASP A 91 -6.11 -37.83 7.02
C ASP A 91 -7.47 -38.50 6.79
N SER A 92 -7.75 -39.56 7.54
CA SER A 92 -9.06 -40.21 7.48
C SER A 92 -10.16 -39.20 7.86
N LYS A 93 -11.19 -39.10 7.00
CA LYS A 93 -12.33 -38.18 7.14
C LYS A 93 -12.00 -36.67 7.04
N ASP A 94 -10.92 -36.30 6.34
CA ASP A 94 -10.62 -34.91 6.02
C ASP A 94 -11.66 -34.31 5.04
N THR A 95 -12.75 -33.80 5.62
CA THR A 95 -13.92 -33.31 4.87
C THR A 95 -13.59 -32.03 4.12
N LEU A 96 -12.77 -31.13 4.70
CA LEU A 96 -12.38 -29.87 4.06
C LEU A 96 -11.54 -30.09 2.79
N ARG A 97 -10.62 -31.07 2.83
CA ARG A 97 -9.83 -31.43 1.65
C ARG A 97 -10.68 -32.14 0.60
N MET A 98 -11.67 -32.95 0.97
CA MET A 98 -12.56 -33.58 -0.01
C MET A 98 -13.53 -32.57 -0.64
N GLU A 99 -14.09 -31.62 0.13
CA GLU A 99 -14.91 -30.53 -0.40
C GLU A 99 -14.14 -29.63 -1.38
N TYR A 100 -12.82 -29.50 -1.21
CA TYR A 100 -11.93 -28.80 -2.16
C TYR A 100 -11.88 -29.45 -3.55
N HIS A 101 -12.24 -30.72 -3.66
CA HIS A 101 -12.23 -31.47 -4.91
C HIS A 101 -13.60 -31.56 -5.58
N ILE A 102 -14.58 -30.75 -5.13
CA ILE A 102 -15.93 -30.76 -5.66
C ILE A 102 -16.34 -29.32 -5.99
N ASN A 103 -17.02 -29.13 -7.12
CA ASN A 103 -17.63 -27.84 -7.48
C ASN A 103 -19.13 -27.97 -7.74
N TYR A 104 -19.86 -26.91 -7.42
CA TYR A 104 -21.21 -26.70 -7.94
C TYR A 104 -21.13 -26.41 -9.43
N LEU A 105 -21.99 -27.06 -10.23
CA LEU A 105 -22.05 -27.04 -11.70
C LEU A 105 -21.10 -28.05 -12.39
N PRO A 106 -21.48 -28.54 -13.59
CA PRO A 106 -20.65 -29.43 -14.40
C PRO A 106 -19.72 -28.58 -15.28
N PHE A 107 -18.46 -28.46 -14.91
CA PHE A 107 -17.43 -27.80 -15.72
C PHE A 107 -16.90 -28.81 -16.72
N LEU A 108 -17.18 -28.63 -18.01
CA LEU A 108 -16.69 -29.51 -19.05
C LEU A 108 -15.24 -29.18 -19.38
N GLN A 109 -14.53 -30.11 -20.03
CA GLN A 109 -13.17 -29.87 -20.53
C GLN A 109 -13.09 -28.62 -21.44
N SER A 110 -14.15 -28.33 -22.21
CA SER A 110 -14.25 -27.11 -23.03
C SER A 110 -14.43 -25.82 -22.22
N ASP A 111 -14.93 -25.91 -20.99
CA ASP A 111 -15.15 -24.78 -20.10
C ASP A 111 -13.88 -24.38 -19.35
N LEU A 112 -12.93 -25.32 -19.17
CA LEU A 112 -11.64 -25.12 -18.49
C LEU A 112 -10.72 -24.19 -19.30
N LYS A 113 -10.98 -22.88 -19.25
CA LYS A 113 -10.18 -21.84 -19.92
C LYS A 113 -8.96 -21.47 -19.08
N ASN A 114 -7.86 -21.10 -19.75
CA ASN A 114 -6.67 -20.62 -19.06
C ASN A 114 -7.00 -19.38 -18.20
N GLY A 115 -6.61 -19.39 -16.92
CA GLY A 115 -6.92 -18.34 -15.96
C GLY A 115 -8.32 -18.41 -15.33
N LEU A 116 -9.13 -19.42 -15.67
CA LEU A 116 -10.44 -19.62 -15.02
C LEU A 116 -10.24 -19.94 -13.54
N ARG A 117 -11.01 -19.30 -12.67
CA ARG A 117 -11.10 -19.63 -11.24
C ARG A 117 -12.46 -20.22 -10.92
N ILE A 118 -12.48 -21.36 -10.22
CA ILE A 118 -13.70 -22.13 -9.96
C ILE A 118 -13.90 -22.31 -8.45
N PRO A 119 -15.04 -21.85 -7.87
CA PRO A 119 -15.30 -22.00 -6.44
C PRO A 119 -15.62 -23.45 -6.09
N THR A 120 -14.94 -23.99 -5.07
CA THR A 120 -15.18 -25.35 -4.55
C THR A 120 -16.22 -25.35 -3.44
N LEU A 121 -16.64 -26.53 -2.99
CA LEU A 121 -17.58 -26.67 -1.88
C LEU A 121 -17.03 -26.12 -0.56
N ASN A 122 -15.70 -26.12 -0.37
CA ASN A 122 -15.08 -25.55 0.84
C ASN A 122 -14.90 -24.00 0.76
N GLY A 123 -15.31 -23.38 -0.35
CA GLY A 123 -15.23 -21.93 -0.57
C GLY A 123 -13.92 -21.42 -1.17
N VAL A 124 -12.88 -22.25 -1.26
CA VAL A 124 -11.60 -21.91 -1.91
C VAL A 124 -11.70 -22.13 -3.41
N TYR A 125 -10.97 -21.32 -4.19
CA TYR A 125 -11.03 -21.39 -5.65
C TYR A 125 -9.88 -22.23 -6.22
N LEU A 126 -10.22 -23.07 -7.19
CA LEU A 126 -9.24 -23.74 -8.05
C LEU A 126 -8.86 -22.84 -9.22
N GLN A 127 -7.59 -22.81 -9.59
CA GLN A 127 -7.11 -22.07 -10.76
C GLN A 127 -6.80 -23.02 -11.92
N ILE A 128 -7.37 -22.75 -13.08
CA ILE A 128 -7.07 -23.49 -14.31
C ILE A 128 -5.90 -22.83 -15.05
N THR A 129 -4.87 -23.62 -15.36
CA THR A 129 -3.72 -23.19 -16.15
C THR A 129 -3.56 -24.09 -17.37
N LYS A 130 -3.40 -23.50 -18.57
CA LYS A 130 -3.04 -24.24 -19.78
C LYS A 130 -1.58 -24.03 -20.14
N GLN A 131 -0.85 -25.12 -20.33
CA GLN A 131 0.55 -25.11 -20.76
C GLN A 131 0.67 -25.97 -22.04
N GLY A 132 0.62 -25.31 -23.20
CA GLY A 132 0.46 -26.02 -24.46
C GLY A 132 -0.87 -26.76 -24.50
N GLU A 133 -0.81 -28.08 -24.73
CA GLU A 133 -1.99 -28.96 -24.75
C GLU A 133 -2.41 -29.44 -23.35
N ASP A 134 -1.55 -29.29 -22.35
CA ASP A 134 -1.82 -29.77 -21.00
C ASP A 134 -2.68 -28.77 -20.23
N THR A 135 -3.68 -29.30 -19.52
CA THR A 135 -4.53 -28.52 -18.60
C THR A 135 -4.20 -28.91 -17.17
N TYR A 136 -4.02 -27.91 -16.32
CA TYR A 136 -3.72 -28.07 -14.91
C TYR A 136 -4.82 -27.41 -14.09
N VAL A 137 -5.18 -28.05 -12.98
CA VAL A 137 -5.97 -27.46 -11.91
C VAL A 137 -5.04 -27.25 -10.72
N ASN A 138 -4.81 -25.99 -10.38
CA ASN A 138 -3.68 -25.57 -9.56
C ASN A 138 -2.36 -26.14 -10.12
N LYS A 139 -1.74 -27.10 -9.42
CA LYS A 139 -0.52 -27.79 -9.82
C LYS A 139 -0.76 -29.20 -10.36
N SER A 140 -1.96 -29.75 -10.18
CA SER A 140 -2.29 -31.10 -10.61
C SER A 140 -2.69 -31.12 -12.09
N LYS A 141 -2.09 -32.01 -12.88
CA LYS A 141 -2.39 -32.19 -14.29
C LYS A 141 -3.70 -32.94 -14.45
N VAL A 142 -4.60 -32.43 -15.30
CA VAL A 142 -5.80 -33.14 -15.73
C VAL A 142 -5.37 -34.21 -16.74
N GLN A 143 -5.53 -35.47 -16.35
CA GLN A 143 -5.15 -36.63 -17.16
C GLN A 143 -6.29 -37.08 -18.07
N ARG A 144 -7.52 -37.11 -17.55
CA ARG A 144 -8.73 -37.56 -18.26
C ARG A 144 -9.96 -36.82 -17.76
N SER A 145 -11.01 -36.79 -18.57
CA SER A 145 -12.27 -36.12 -18.25
C SER A 145 -13.44 -36.96 -18.74
N TYR A 146 -14.42 -37.17 -17.87
CA TYR A 146 -15.61 -37.97 -18.11
C TYR A 146 -16.86 -37.12 -17.91
N ARG A 147 -17.75 -37.12 -18.90
CA ARG A 147 -19.07 -36.51 -18.81
C ARG A 147 -20.11 -37.57 -18.50
N LEU A 148 -20.84 -37.36 -17.43
CA LEU A 148 -21.80 -38.30 -16.86
C LEU A 148 -23.23 -37.70 -16.88
N LYS A 149 -24.24 -38.51 -16.56
CA LYS A 149 -25.66 -38.08 -16.52
C LYS A 149 -25.92 -36.93 -15.55
N ASN A 150 -25.28 -36.96 -14.38
CA ASN A 150 -25.47 -36.01 -13.29
C ASN A 150 -24.19 -35.24 -12.89
N GLY A 151 -23.17 -35.19 -13.75
CA GLY A 151 -21.98 -34.40 -13.47
C GLY A 151 -20.79 -34.68 -14.39
N VAL A 152 -19.62 -34.23 -13.96
CA VAL A 152 -18.34 -34.38 -14.65
C VAL A 152 -17.30 -34.90 -13.66
N VAL A 153 -16.43 -35.80 -14.12
CA VAL A 153 -15.25 -36.25 -13.38
C VAL A 153 -14.01 -35.84 -14.16
N HIS A 154 -13.12 -35.09 -13.54
CA HIS A 154 -11.77 -34.83 -14.03
C HIS A 154 -10.77 -35.64 -13.21
N VAL A 155 -10.06 -36.55 -13.85
CA VAL A 155 -8.99 -37.31 -13.21
C VAL A 155 -7.72 -36.47 -13.24
N ILE A 156 -7.14 -36.26 -12.06
CA ILE A 156 -5.91 -35.50 -11.86
C ILE A 156 -4.80 -36.42 -11.32
N ASP A 157 -3.56 -36.04 -11.57
CA ASP A 157 -2.38 -36.83 -11.19
C ASP A 157 -2.03 -36.78 -9.70
N GLU A 158 -2.41 -35.70 -9.00
CA GLU A 158 -2.13 -35.51 -7.57
C GLU A 158 -3.32 -34.90 -6.83
N LEU A 159 -3.61 -35.42 -5.63
CA LEU A 159 -4.68 -34.90 -4.77
C LEU A 159 -4.27 -33.55 -4.18
N MET A 160 -5.00 -32.51 -4.54
CA MET A 160 -4.66 -31.13 -4.21
C MET A 160 -4.69 -30.88 -2.69
N LYS A 161 -3.84 -29.96 -2.24
CA LYS A 161 -3.91 -29.37 -0.90
C LYS A 161 -4.41 -27.93 -1.05
N SER A 162 -5.47 -27.60 -0.31
CA SER A 162 -5.90 -26.21 -0.22
C SER A 162 -4.81 -25.39 0.47
N LYS A 163 -4.57 -24.19 -0.04
CA LYS A 163 -3.70 -23.23 0.62
C LYS A 163 -4.52 -22.44 1.65
N ILE A 164 -3.82 -21.87 2.62
CA ILE A 164 -4.45 -20.94 3.56
C ILE A 164 -4.61 -19.58 2.90
N ASN A 165 -5.70 -18.90 3.25
CA ASN A 165 -5.93 -17.53 2.78
C ASN A 165 -5.03 -16.55 3.52
N MET A 166 -4.90 -15.34 2.96
CA MET A 166 -4.03 -14.30 3.52
C MET A 166 -4.38 -13.91 4.96
N PHE A 167 -5.66 -13.91 5.32
CA PHE A 167 -6.09 -13.59 6.69
C PHE A 167 -5.59 -14.64 7.69
N ASP A 168 -5.88 -15.90 7.43
CA ASP A 168 -5.50 -17.03 8.28
C ASP A 168 -3.99 -17.25 8.26
N TYR A 169 -3.33 -16.97 7.13
CA TYR A 169 -1.87 -16.93 7.04
C TYR A 169 -1.29 -15.94 8.06
N ILE A 170 -1.72 -14.68 8.02
CA ILE A 170 -1.22 -13.66 8.95
C ILE A 170 -1.55 -14.05 10.40
N LYS A 171 -2.78 -14.52 10.66
CA LYS A 171 -3.23 -14.91 12.00
C LYS A 171 -2.37 -16.01 12.61
N ASN A 172 -1.91 -16.97 11.80
CA ASN A 172 -1.11 -18.11 12.23
C ASN A 172 0.40 -17.88 12.11
N LEU A 173 0.85 -16.67 11.77
CA LEU A 173 2.28 -16.35 11.70
C LEU A 173 2.98 -16.62 13.04
N PRO A 174 4.22 -17.15 13.02
CA PRO A 174 5.01 -17.39 14.22
C PRO A 174 5.43 -16.08 14.91
N ASP A 175 5.96 -16.21 16.12
CA ASP A 175 6.32 -15.07 16.97
C ASP A 175 7.41 -14.17 16.40
N GLU A 176 8.19 -14.65 15.43
CA GLU A 176 9.14 -13.84 14.67
C GLU A 176 8.46 -12.74 13.81
N TYR A 177 7.14 -12.80 13.61
CA TYR A 177 6.34 -11.75 12.96
C TYR A 177 5.36 -11.05 13.91
N SER A 178 5.45 -11.32 15.22
CA SER A 178 4.47 -10.84 16.22
C SER A 178 4.22 -9.33 16.19
N ILE A 179 5.24 -8.50 15.95
CA ILE A 179 5.08 -7.04 15.88
C ILE A 179 4.08 -6.65 14.79
N PHE A 180 4.23 -7.21 13.58
CA PHE A 180 3.31 -6.94 12.48
C PHE A 180 1.97 -7.66 12.66
N ARG A 181 2.01 -8.98 12.88
CA ARG A 181 0.82 -9.84 13.09
C ARG A 181 -0.11 -9.24 14.13
N ASP A 182 0.38 -9.00 15.33
CA ASP A 182 -0.46 -8.55 16.45
C ASP A 182 -0.98 -7.13 16.18
N SER A 183 -0.21 -6.28 15.50
CA SER A 183 -0.65 -4.92 15.12
C SER A 183 -1.76 -4.90 14.07
N VAL A 184 -1.80 -5.90 13.19
CA VAL A 184 -2.88 -6.11 12.21
C VAL A 184 -4.10 -6.70 12.92
N MET A 185 -3.90 -7.72 13.75
CA MET A 185 -4.98 -8.46 14.43
C MET A 185 -5.62 -7.70 15.60
N LYS A 186 -4.95 -6.69 16.16
CA LYS A 186 -5.44 -5.88 17.29
C LYS A 186 -6.83 -5.28 17.09
N ASN A 187 -7.20 -4.99 15.85
CA ASN A 187 -8.48 -4.35 15.51
C ASN A 187 -9.54 -5.34 15.01
N ASN A 188 -9.34 -6.65 15.25
CA ASN A 188 -10.34 -7.66 14.92
C ASN A 188 -11.51 -7.59 15.91
N GLU A 189 -12.72 -7.47 15.38
CA GLU A 189 -13.98 -7.49 16.13
C GLU A 189 -14.89 -8.60 15.59
N MET A 190 -15.51 -9.39 16.46
CA MET A 190 -16.58 -10.29 16.01
C MET A 190 -17.86 -9.50 15.81
N ARG A 191 -18.40 -9.50 14.60
CA ARG A 191 -19.65 -8.82 14.24
C ARG A 191 -20.70 -9.81 13.77
N PHE A 192 -21.95 -9.57 14.18
CA PHE A 192 -23.08 -10.39 13.78
C PHE A 192 -23.40 -10.15 12.31
N ASP A 193 -23.37 -11.21 11.49
CA ASP A 193 -23.73 -11.17 10.09
C ASP A 193 -25.23 -11.43 9.91
N LYS A 194 -26.02 -10.36 9.98
CA LYS A 194 -27.47 -10.48 9.82
C LYS A 194 -27.89 -10.99 8.44
N VAL A 195 -27.08 -10.75 7.39
CA VAL A 195 -27.44 -11.10 6.01
C VAL A 195 -27.30 -12.60 5.79
N ASN A 196 -26.24 -13.20 6.33
CA ASN A 196 -25.98 -14.63 6.21
C ASN A 196 -26.60 -15.47 7.35
N SER A 197 -27.18 -14.83 8.37
CA SER A 197 -27.87 -15.53 9.45
C SER A 197 -29.33 -15.84 9.11
N ILE A 198 -29.76 -17.07 9.43
CA ILE A 198 -31.13 -17.52 9.20
C ILE A 198 -31.99 -17.16 10.41
N PRO A 199 -33.17 -16.53 10.23
CA PRO A 199 -34.14 -16.32 11.30
C PRO A 199 -34.63 -17.66 11.87
N THR A 200 -34.37 -17.92 13.15
CA THR A 200 -34.77 -19.14 13.86
C THR A 200 -36.04 -18.98 14.69
N GLY A 201 -36.46 -17.74 14.99
CA GLY A 201 -37.69 -17.48 15.73
C GLY A 201 -37.88 -16.02 16.14
N VAL A 202 -38.75 -15.79 17.12
CA VAL A 202 -39.00 -14.48 17.74
C VAL A 202 -38.94 -14.64 19.26
N ASP A 203 -38.23 -13.75 19.95
CA ASP A 203 -38.12 -13.77 21.41
C ASP A 203 -39.39 -13.24 22.10
N ILE A 204 -39.44 -13.36 23.43
CA ILE A 204 -40.58 -12.92 24.27
C ILE A 204 -40.83 -11.40 24.25
N THR A 205 -39.88 -10.63 23.71
CA THR A 205 -39.93 -9.18 23.54
C THR A 205 -40.32 -8.78 22.11
N GLY A 206 -40.50 -9.74 21.20
CA GLY A 206 -40.89 -9.50 19.81
C GLY A 206 -39.73 -9.29 18.84
N ASN A 207 -38.47 -9.51 19.26
CA ASN A 207 -37.33 -9.39 18.36
C ASN A 207 -37.06 -10.72 17.62
N THR A 208 -36.68 -10.64 16.35
CA THR A 208 -36.28 -11.82 15.57
C THR A 208 -34.96 -12.40 16.11
N VAL A 209 -34.97 -13.70 16.42
CA VAL A 209 -33.81 -14.48 16.84
C VAL A 209 -33.21 -15.16 15.62
N TYR A 210 -31.89 -15.19 15.53
CA TYR A 210 -31.13 -15.74 14.43
C TYR A 210 -30.26 -16.91 14.89
N ASP A 211 -29.88 -17.81 13.98
CA ASP A 211 -28.83 -18.83 14.19
C ASP A 211 -27.44 -18.25 14.48
N SER A 212 -27.30 -16.93 14.34
CA SER A 212 -26.19 -16.12 14.85
C SER A 212 -24.86 -16.43 14.16
N VAL A 213 -24.82 -16.30 12.84
CA VAL A 213 -23.57 -16.29 12.07
C VAL A 213 -22.80 -15.02 12.41
N PHE A 214 -21.54 -15.16 12.83
CA PHE A 214 -20.62 -14.05 13.10
C PHE A 214 -19.46 -14.08 12.10
N TYR A 215 -18.93 -12.91 11.77
CA TYR A 215 -17.71 -12.75 11.00
C TYR A 215 -16.68 -11.90 11.76
N VAL A 216 -15.41 -12.06 11.41
CA VAL A 216 -14.33 -11.23 11.96
C VAL A 216 -14.14 -9.99 11.10
N TYR A 217 -14.52 -8.85 11.66
CA TYR A 217 -14.33 -7.53 11.08
C TYR A 217 -12.94 -7.00 11.41
N ASN A 218 -12.21 -6.51 10.41
CA ASN A 218 -10.98 -5.73 10.59
C ASN A 218 -11.01 -4.51 9.66
N PRO A 219 -10.84 -3.28 10.16
CA PRO A 219 -10.88 -2.07 9.33
C PRO A 219 -9.96 -2.09 8.10
N LEU A 220 -8.76 -2.70 8.22
CA LEU A 220 -7.84 -2.85 7.09
C LEU A 220 -8.43 -3.80 6.05
N PHE A 221 -8.98 -4.93 6.49
CA PHE A 221 -9.48 -5.98 5.62
C PHE A 221 -10.83 -5.66 4.99
N GLU A 222 -11.64 -4.81 5.62
CA GLU A 222 -12.92 -4.35 5.07
C GLU A 222 -12.73 -3.39 3.91
N LYS A 223 -11.77 -2.49 4.01
CA LYS A 223 -11.51 -1.51 2.96
C LYS A 223 -10.94 -2.16 1.70
N ALA A 224 -10.18 -3.24 1.84
CA ALA A 224 -9.49 -3.89 0.74
C ALA A 224 -10.02 -5.30 0.40
N GLU A 225 -10.90 -5.84 1.23
CA GLU A 225 -11.54 -7.16 1.10
C GLU A 225 -10.54 -8.33 1.09
N PHE A 226 -9.47 -8.27 1.88
CA PHE A 226 -8.41 -9.31 1.90
C PHE A 226 -8.87 -10.67 2.41
N ASN A 227 -10.05 -10.75 3.03
CA ASN A 227 -10.67 -12.03 3.41
C ASN A 227 -11.40 -12.70 2.23
N SER A 228 -11.53 -12.02 1.09
CA SER A 228 -12.22 -12.53 -0.08
C SER A 228 -11.37 -13.57 -0.81
N GLU A 229 -11.91 -14.77 -0.98
CA GLU A 229 -11.35 -15.82 -1.85
C GLU A 229 -11.53 -15.52 -3.35
N PHE A 230 -12.50 -14.67 -3.68
CA PHE A 230 -12.78 -14.28 -5.07
C PHE A 230 -11.72 -13.34 -5.64
N LYS A 231 -11.12 -12.51 -4.78
CA LYS A 231 -10.08 -11.56 -5.17
C LYS A 231 -8.68 -12.17 -5.05
N GLN A 232 -7.71 -11.47 -5.63
CA GLN A 232 -6.30 -11.82 -5.60
C GLN A 232 -5.53 -10.66 -5.00
N PHE A 233 -4.49 -10.95 -4.23
CA PHE A 233 -3.75 -9.95 -3.46
C PHE A 233 -2.26 -10.24 -3.40
N THR A 234 -1.49 -9.23 -3.03
CA THR A 234 -0.08 -9.38 -2.66
C THR A 234 0.17 -8.82 -1.28
N LEU A 235 0.82 -9.61 -0.42
CA LEU A 235 1.30 -9.21 0.88
C LEU A 235 2.82 -9.03 0.84
N PHE A 236 3.30 -7.89 1.29
CA PHE A 236 4.68 -7.71 1.72
C PHE A 236 4.73 -7.89 3.24
N LEU A 237 5.50 -8.87 3.70
CA LEU A 237 5.50 -9.30 5.09
C LEU A 237 6.82 -8.93 5.79
N PRO A 238 6.82 -7.99 6.75
CA PRO A 238 7.99 -7.70 7.56
C PRO A 238 8.07 -8.64 8.77
N ASP A 239 9.27 -9.18 9.01
CA ASP A 239 9.59 -9.85 10.28
C ASP A 239 9.89 -8.82 11.38
N ASN A 240 10.06 -9.30 12.62
CA ASN A 240 10.35 -8.45 13.76
C ASN A 240 11.69 -7.72 13.65
N ASN A 241 12.68 -8.25 12.92
CA ASN A 241 13.97 -7.61 12.76
C ASN A 241 13.88 -6.41 11.80
N VAL A 242 13.16 -6.57 10.69
CA VAL A 242 12.85 -5.51 9.74
C VAL A 242 12.05 -4.41 10.43
N MET A 243 11.04 -4.79 11.23
CA MET A 243 10.26 -3.83 12.01
C MET A 243 11.14 -3.04 12.99
N LYS A 244 11.97 -3.74 13.78
CA LYS A 244 12.88 -3.07 14.73
C LYS A 244 13.87 -2.16 14.02
N GLY A 245 14.51 -2.64 12.95
CA GLY A 245 15.45 -1.84 12.16
C GLY A 245 14.82 -0.57 11.59
N CYS A 246 13.54 -0.62 11.17
CA CYS A 246 12.80 0.56 10.76
C CYS A 246 12.61 1.56 11.90
N PHE A 247 12.20 1.11 13.09
CA PHE A 247 11.99 1.99 14.25
C PHE A 247 13.31 2.52 14.82
N ASP A 248 14.40 1.75 14.77
CA ASP A 248 15.74 2.20 15.17
C ASP A 248 16.22 3.33 14.24
N LYS A 249 16.07 3.16 12.92
CA LYS A 249 16.36 4.22 11.93
C LYS A 249 15.54 5.48 12.19
N LEU A 250 14.25 5.32 12.52
CA LEU A 250 13.36 6.43 12.84
C LEU A 250 13.78 7.14 14.13
N GLU A 251 14.17 6.40 15.17
CA GLU A 251 14.66 6.97 16.43
C GLU A 251 15.95 7.76 16.22
N VAL A 252 16.89 7.23 15.42
CA VAL A 252 18.13 7.95 15.04
C VAL A 252 17.79 9.26 14.32
N GLN A 253 16.84 9.25 13.38
CA GLN A 253 16.38 10.44 12.69
C GLN A 253 15.77 11.47 13.65
N TYR A 254 14.88 11.05 14.56
CA TYR A 254 14.27 11.95 15.56
C TYR A 254 15.33 12.57 16.47
N LYS A 255 16.27 11.77 16.97
CA LYS A 255 17.37 12.23 17.82
C LYS A 255 18.25 13.25 17.09
N ALA A 256 18.55 13.02 15.81
CA ALA A 256 19.31 13.96 15.00
C ALA A 256 18.59 15.31 14.79
N MET A 257 17.24 15.30 14.78
CA MET A 257 16.41 16.51 14.77
C MET A 257 16.21 17.13 16.18
N GLY A 258 16.92 16.64 17.20
CA GLY A 258 16.75 17.11 18.58
C GLY A 258 15.40 16.76 19.22
N LYS A 259 14.70 15.75 18.68
CA LYS A 259 13.38 15.29 19.14
C LYS A 259 13.46 13.88 19.72
N THR A 260 12.45 13.53 20.51
CA THR A 260 12.25 12.17 21.00
C THR A 260 11.11 11.52 20.23
N LEU A 261 11.28 10.27 19.81
CA LEU A 261 10.21 9.50 19.18
C LEU A 261 9.10 9.22 20.20
N THR A 262 7.89 9.73 19.96
CA THR A 262 6.75 9.53 20.87
C THR A 262 5.93 8.31 20.49
N ALA A 263 5.04 7.87 21.38
CA ALA A 263 4.10 6.79 21.08
C ALA A 263 3.16 7.12 19.90
N LEU A 264 2.81 8.40 19.71
CA LEU A 264 1.97 8.84 18.59
C LEU A 264 2.72 8.75 17.26
N ASP A 265 4.01 9.11 17.24
CA ASP A 265 4.87 8.95 16.07
C ASP A 265 5.00 7.48 15.70
N SER A 266 5.24 6.61 16.68
CA SER A 266 5.35 5.17 16.45
C SER A 266 4.05 4.56 15.93
N ALA A 267 2.90 5.00 16.44
CA ALA A 267 1.58 4.58 15.94
C ALA A 267 1.33 5.05 14.50
N THR A 268 1.78 6.26 14.15
CA THR A 268 1.69 6.81 12.80
C THR A 268 2.54 6.00 11.82
N ALA A 269 3.80 5.73 12.18
CA ALA A 269 4.69 4.86 11.41
C ALA A 269 4.12 3.45 11.22
N MET A 270 3.61 2.82 12.29
CA MET A 270 2.97 1.51 12.22
C MET A 270 1.75 1.50 11.28
N THR A 271 0.96 2.57 11.28
CA THR A 271 -0.18 2.71 10.36
C THR A 271 0.29 2.71 8.92
N TRP A 272 1.35 3.45 8.61
CA TRP A 272 1.93 3.45 7.27
C TRP A 272 2.40 2.07 6.83
N ILE A 273 3.16 1.37 7.69
CA ILE A 273 3.68 0.03 7.38
C ILE A 273 2.53 -0.93 7.03
N LYS A 274 1.48 -0.96 7.86
CA LYS A 274 0.31 -1.81 7.62
C LYS A 274 -0.38 -1.45 6.31
N GLU A 275 -0.57 -0.17 6.02
CA GLU A 275 -1.23 0.26 4.78
C GLU A 275 -0.35 0.07 3.53
N ALA A 276 0.97 0.08 3.67
CA ALA A 276 1.92 -0.17 2.58
C ALA A 276 2.18 -1.67 2.32
N ALA A 277 1.76 -2.55 3.22
CA ALA A 277 2.02 -3.99 3.13
C ALA A 277 1.11 -4.73 2.14
N PHE A 278 -0.07 -4.19 1.79
CA PHE A 278 -1.07 -4.96 1.04
C PHE A 278 -1.46 -4.34 -0.31
N TYR A 279 -1.54 -5.18 -1.34
CA TYR A 279 -1.81 -4.78 -2.73
C TYR A 279 -2.94 -5.61 -3.33
N SER A 280 -3.67 -4.99 -4.24
CA SER A 280 -4.70 -5.65 -5.04
C SER A 280 -4.07 -6.30 -6.26
N GLY A 281 -4.41 -7.56 -6.52
CA GLY A 281 -3.80 -8.41 -7.54
C GLY A 281 -2.48 -9.03 -7.11
N GLU A 282 -1.96 -9.91 -7.97
CA GLU A 282 -0.65 -10.53 -7.83
C GLU A 282 0.43 -9.65 -8.49
N LEU A 283 1.33 -9.10 -7.69
CA LEU A 283 2.49 -8.35 -8.17
C LEU A 283 3.65 -9.30 -8.45
N LYS A 284 4.02 -9.42 -9.73
CA LYS A 284 5.14 -10.27 -10.19
C LYS A 284 6.25 -9.49 -10.90
N ASP A 285 6.04 -8.19 -11.13
CA ASP A 285 6.99 -7.29 -11.77
C ASP A 285 7.26 -6.10 -10.83
N PHE A 286 8.53 -5.94 -10.47
CA PHE A 286 9.02 -4.90 -9.57
C PHE A 286 9.94 -3.89 -10.29
N SER A 287 9.92 -3.88 -11.62
CA SER A 287 10.67 -2.91 -12.45
C SER A 287 10.17 -1.47 -12.30
N THR A 288 8.91 -1.31 -11.86
CA THR A 288 8.32 0.00 -11.60
C THR A 288 8.90 0.60 -10.31
N VAL A 289 9.30 1.87 -10.37
CA VAL A 289 9.90 2.58 -9.23
C VAL A 289 8.89 2.74 -8.08
N ASP A 290 7.66 3.18 -8.39
CA ASP A 290 6.63 3.51 -7.41
C ASP A 290 5.39 2.62 -7.61
N ILE A 291 5.11 1.75 -6.64
CA ILE A 291 3.96 0.82 -6.61
C ILE A 291 2.94 1.34 -5.60
N LYS A 292 1.66 1.34 -5.93
CA LYS A 292 0.61 1.80 -5.01
C LYS A 292 -0.03 0.62 -4.28
N SER A 293 -0.05 0.68 -2.95
CA SER A 293 -0.79 -0.25 -2.12
C SER A 293 -2.31 -0.07 -2.27
N SER A 294 -3.09 -1.03 -1.77
CA SER A 294 -4.56 -0.95 -1.73
C SER A 294 -5.09 0.25 -0.92
N PHE A 295 -4.21 0.92 -0.17
CA PHE A 295 -4.51 2.09 0.65
C PHE A 295 -3.91 3.39 0.08
N ASN A 296 -3.44 3.37 -1.17
CA ASN A 296 -2.76 4.50 -1.83
C ASN A 296 -1.46 4.94 -1.15
N ARG A 297 -0.78 4.04 -0.44
CA ARG A 297 0.60 4.26 -0.01
C ARG A 297 1.52 3.92 -1.17
N ILE A 298 2.54 4.75 -1.40
CA ILE A 298 3.53 4.45 -2.43
C ILE A 298 4.64 3.63 -1.77
N TRP A 299 4.90 2.48 -2.35
CA TRP A 299 6.07 1.66 -2.13
C TRP A 299 7.06 1.91 -3.25
N ARG A 300 8.20 2.48 -2.87
CA ARG A 300 9.28 2.83 -3.76
C ARG A 300 10.34 1.74 -3.75
N THR A 301 10.45 0.98 -4.83
CA THR A 301 11.36 -0.18 -4.97
C THR A 301 12.84 0.20 -4.88
N THR A 302 13.19 1.49 -5.07
CA THR A 302 14.54 2.01 -4.85
C THR A 302 14.87 2.23 -3.37
N VAL A 303 13.87 2.38 -2.50
CA VAL A 303 14.02 2.69 -1.06
C VAL A 303 13.67 1.50 -0.19
N GLN A 304 12.49 0.92 -0.35
CA GLN A 304 12.09 -0.29 0.38
C GLN A 304 12.43 -1.53 -0.42
N LYS A 305 12.66 -2.64 0.28
CA LYS A 305 13.17 -3.89 -0.31
C LYS A 305 12.35 -5.08 0.11
N ILE A 306 12.14 -5.98 -0.83
CA ILE A 306 11.59 -7.32 -0.63
C ILE A 306 12.60 -8.35 -1.12
N ASP A 307 12.46 -9.59 -0.65
CA ASP A 307 13.09 -10.76 -1.26
C ASP A 307 12.14 -11.37 -2.30
N GLU A 308 12.35 -11.06 -3.57
CA GLU A 308 11.53 -11.59 -4.68
C GLU A 308 11.58 -13.13 -4.78
N SER A 309 12.65 -13.75 -4.29
CA SER A 309 12.79 -15.22 -4.29
C SER A 309 12.00 -15.90 -3.17
N SER A 310 11.55 -15.13 -2.17
CA SER A 310 10.75 -15.62 -1.04
C SER A 310 9.26 -15.79 -1.34
N GLN A 311 8.85 -15.71 -2.62
CA GLN A 311 7.45 -15.78 -3.03
C GLN A 311 6.77 -17.04 -2.49
N GLU A 312 5.72 -16.85 -1.71
CA GLU A 312 4.83 -17.91 -1.27
C GLU A 312 3.43 -17.70 -1.86
N GLU A 313 2.82 -18.77 -2.35
CA GLU A 313 1.45 -18.72 -2.87
C GLU A 313 0.46 -18.99 -1.73
N LEU A 314 -0.64 -18.22 -1.72
CA LEU A 314 -1.79 -18.35 -0.81
C LEU A 314 -3.04 -18.73 -1.63
N SER A 315 -4.18 -19.02 -1.00
CA SER A 315 -5.42 -19.33 -1.75
C SER A 315 -5.98 -18.12 -2.51
N ASN A 316 -5.78 -16.92 -1.97
CA ASN A 316 -6.30 -15.67 -2.51
C ASN A 316 -5.20 -14.64 -2.83
N GLY A 317 -3.97 -15.10 -3.08
CA GLY A 317 -2.88 -14.21 -3.47
C GLY A 317 -1.49 -14.79 -3.31
N ILE A 318 -0.51 -13.89 -3.20
CA ILE A 318 0.90 -14.20 -3.00
C ILE A 318 1.50 -13.36 -1.88
N MET A 319 2.62 -13.82 -1.32
CA MET A 319 3.36 -13.14 -0.26
C MET A 319 4.84 -13.07 -0.59
N TYR A 320 5.47 -11.93 -0.28
CA TYR A 320 6.92 -11.72 -0.31
C TYR A 320 7.41 -11.21 1.05
N LYS A 321 8.57 -11.68 1.50
CA LYS A 321 9.23 -11.15 2.69
C LYS A 321 9.80 -9.76 2.42
N MET A 322 9.53 -8.81 3.30
CA MET A 322 10.26 -7.54 3.32
C MET A 322 11.66 -7.77 3.87
N THR A 323 12.65 -7.06 3.31
CA THR A 323 14.04 -7.07 3.78
C THR A 323 14.49 -5.71 4.29
N ASP A 324 13.88 -4.62 3.83
CA ASP A 324 14.07 -3.29 4.40
C ASP A 324 12.82 -2.41 4.22
N VAL A 325 12.51 -1.60 5.23
CA VAL A 325 11.39 -0.66 5.19
C VAL A 325 11.81 0.67 5.82
N LYS A 326 11.47 1.76 5.14
CA LYS A 326 11.66 3.14 5.59
C LYS A 326 10.32 3.86 5.51
N ILE A 327 9.93 4.51 6.59
CA ILE A 327 8.76 5.38 6.60
C ILE A 327 9.07 6.65 5.79
N PRO A 328 8.24 7.01 4.80
CA PRO A 328 8.47 8.19 3.99
C PRO A 328 8.53 9.44 4.85
N THR A 329 9.55 10.26 4.61
CA THR A 329 9.75 11.50 5.36
C THR A 329 8.54 12.43 5.26
N ASN A 330 7.89 12.50 4.09
CA ASN A 330 6.67 13.27 3.87
C ASN A 330 5.41 12.71 4.57
N TYR A 331 5.50 11.52 5.15
CA TYR A 331 4.42 10.93 5.94
C TYR A 331 4.56 11.27 7.43
N ILE A 332 5.79 11.30 7.95
CA ILE A 332 6.08 11.58 9.37
C ILE A 332 6.30 13.06 9.66
N LEU A 333 6.77 13.84 8.67
CA LEU A 333 7.03 15.27 8.83
C LEU A 333 6.04 16.08 8.00
N THR A 334 5.30 16.96 8.67
CA THR A 334 4.43 17.93 8.00
C THR A 334 5.25 19.11 7.48
N ARG A 335 6.16 19.65 8.31
CA ARG A 335 7.12 20.70 7.96
C ARG A 335 8.26 20.79 8.96
N ILE A 336 9.33 21.45 8.55
CA ILE A 336 10.43 21.91 9.40
C ILE A 336 10.45 23.43 9.29
N LYS A 337 10.48 24.13 10.41
CA LYS A 337 10.43 25.60 10.45
C LYS A 337 11.42 26.13 11.48
N SER A 338 12.14 27.18 11.12
CA SER A 338 13.07 27.85 12.03
C SER A 338 13.05 29.37 11.85
N LEU A 339 13.31 30.07 12.95
CA LEU A 339 13.32 31.52 13.02
C LEU A 339 14.76 32.02 12.83
N VAL A 340 14.94 33.00 11.94
CA VAL A 340 16.28 33.46 11.55
C VAL A 340 16.94 34.29 12.66
N HIS A 341 16.15 34.87 13.57
CA HIS A 341 16.71 35.59 14.73
C HIS A 341 17.50 34.70 15.69
N TYR A 342 17.43 33.36 15.57
CA TYR A 342 18.24 32.44 16.38
C TYR A 342 19.76 32.70 16.27
N TYR A 343 20.17 33.48 15.26
CA TYR A 343 21.45 34.20 15.21
C TYR A 343 21.90 34.79 16.56
N GLU A 344 21.00 35.39 17.34
CA GLU A 344 21.34 36.04 18.62
C GLU A 344 21.77 35.06 19.72
N TYR A 345 21.42 33.79 19.58
CA TYR A 345 21.77 32.74 20.54
C TYR A 345 23.09 32.02 20.20
N LEU A 346 23.78 32.45 19.14
CA LEU A 346 25.12 32.01 18.79
C LEU A 346 26.19 32.85 19.50
N THR A 347 27.35 32.26 19.76
CA THR A 347 28.54 33.02 20.18
C THR A 347 29.07 33.91 19.05
N GLU A 348 29.86 34.94 19.38
CA GLU A 348 30.45 35.83 18.35
C GLU A 348 31.32 35.07 17.34
N GLU A 349 32.01 34.02 17.77
CA GLU A 349 32.83 33.17 16.91
C GLU A 349 31.96 32.37 15.93
N GLU A 350 30.89 31.76 16.43
CA GLU A 350 29.91 31.04 15.61
C GLU A 350 29.19 31.97 14.64
N GLN A 351 28.81 33.19 15.07
CA GLN A 351 28.19 34.17 14.18
C GLN A 351 29.13 34.51 13.00
N LYS A 352 30.42 34.74 13.27
CA LYS A 352 31.43 35.02 12.23
C LYS A 352 31.70 33.82 11.32
N SER A 353 31.67 32.61 11.87
CA SER A 353 31.92 31.38 11.10
C SER A 353 30.70 30.99 10.25
N TYR A 354 29.50 31.07 10.82
CA TYR A 354 28.31 30.50 10.24
C TYR A 354 27.61 31.46 9.29
N TYR A 355 27.71 32.78 9.52
CA TYR A 355 27.07 33.77 8.67
C TYR A 355 28.09 34.45 7.77
N SER A 356 27.70 34.67 6.52
CA SER A 356 28.48 35.49 5.59
C SER A 356 27.61 36.64 5.10
N PHE A 357 28.19 37.83 5.10
CA PHE A 357 27.52 39.07 4.76
C PHE A 357 28.30 39.77 3.66
N MET A 358 27.60 40.28 2.65
CA MET A 358 28.19 41.07 1.57
C MET A 358 27.55 42.44 1.57
N ASN A 359 28.38 43.49 1.61
CA ASN A 359 27.95 44.89 1.59
C ASN A 359 26.90 45.22 2.67
N THR A 360 27.02 44.60 3.85
CA THR A 360 26.14 44.84 5.01
C THR A 360 26.77 45.87 5.94
N THR A 361 26.04 46.95 6.23
CA THR A 361 26.47 48.05 7.10
C THR A 361 25.97 47.91 8.53
N LYS A 362 24.87 47.18 8.74
CA LYS A 362 24.29 46.94 10.07
C LYS A 362 23.64 45.57 10.15
N ILE A 363 23.86 44.88 11.27
CA ILE A 363 23.19 43.64 11.67
C ILE A 363 22.53 43.90 13.02
N ALA A 364 21.22 43.66 13.14
CA ALA A 364 20.49 43.79 14.39
C ALA A 364 19.34 42.79 14.47
N ILE A 365 18.91 42.50 15.70
CA ILE A 365 17.61 41.88 15.94
C ILE A 365 16.59 42.99 16.15
N PHE A 366 15.56 43.00 15.31
CA PHE A 366 14.44 43.91 15.40
C PHE A 366 13.29 43.22 16.11
N GLU A 367 12.86 43.80 17.23
CA GLU A 367 11.67 43.41 17.97
C GLU A 367 10.47 44.20 17.44
N ASP A 368 9.44 43.48 17.00
CA ASP A 368 8.20 44.04 16.47
C ASP A 368 7.03 43.72 17.44
N SER A 369 5.81 43.90 16.97
CA SER A 369 4.54 43.79 17.69
C SER A 369 4.42 42.52 18.54
N ALA A 370 3.64 42.63 19.62
CA ALA A 370 3.31 41.50 20.48
C ALA A 370 2.60 40.40 19.70
N THR A 371 3.04 39.16 19.93
CA THR A 371 2.36 37.99 19.35
C THR A 371 1.09 37.68 20.13
N PRO A 372 0.06 37.13 19.47
CA PRO A 372 -1.18 36.73 20.12
C PRO A 372 -1.03 35.58 21.13
N LYS A 373 0.16 34.96 21.23
CA LYS A 373 0.49 33.94 22.23
C LYS A 373 1.75 34.32 23.03
N PRO A 374 1.66 35.33 23.91
CA PRO A 374 2.79 35.83 24.70
C PRO A 374 3.49 34.76 25.55
N GLU A 375 2.79 33.65 25.86
CA GLU A 375 3.28 32.49 26.60
C GLU A 375 4.31 31.64 25.83
N ILE A 376 4.28 31.65 24.49
CA ILE A 376 5.18 30.86 23.63
C ILE A 376 6.35 31.73 23.14
N LEU A 377 6.03 32.95 22.74
CA LEU A 377 6.96 33.98 22.32
C LEU A 377 6.28 35.30 22.70
N SER A 378 6.97 36.31 23.21
CA SER A 378 6.32 37.55 23.63
C SER A 378 6.14 38.54 22.47
N ASN A 379 7.14 38.65 21.60
CA ASN A 379 7.17 39.56 20.45
C ASN A 379 7.70 38.84 19.20
N TYR A 380 7.45 39.40 18.02
CA TYR A 380 8.11 38.93 16.79
C TYR A 380 9.55 39.45 16.73
N TYR A 381 10.51 38.54 16.56
CA TYR A 381 11.93 38.88 16.43
C TYR A 381 12.43 38.56 15.03
N ILE A 382 13.06 39.55 14.39
CA ILE A 382 13.44 39.54 12.98
C ILE A 382 14.92 39.90 12.85
N LEU A 383 15.65 39.20 11.97
CA LEU A 383 17.00 39.61 11.59
C LEU A 383 16.89 40.81 10.63
N ASP A 384 17.29 42.01 11.09
CA ASP A 384 17.25 43.28 10.35
C ASP A 384 18.65 43.65 9.87
N LEU A 385 18.82 43.71 8.56
CA LEU A 385 20.08 43.98 7.88
C LEU A 385 19.95 45.24 7.03
N ASN A 386 20.92 46.15 7.15
CA ASN A 386 21.06 47.28 6.23
C ASN A 386 22.22 47.02 5.27
N GLY A 387 21.98 47.26 3.99
CA GLY A 387 23.00 47.26 2.95
C GLY A 387 23.71 48.61 2.85
N ASP A 388 24.86 48.60 2.18
CA ASP A 388 25.50 49.81 1.67
C ASP A 388 24.73 50.30 0.44
N GLU A 389 24.23 51.54 0.49
CA GLU A 389 23.43 52.16 -0.58
C GLU A 389 24.21 52.29 -1.90
N ASP A 390 25.54 52.36 -1.85
CA ASP A 390 26.40 52.53 -3.02
C ASP A 390 26.99 51.21 -3.54
N ALA A 391 26.90 50.11 -2.76
CA ALA A 391 27.50 48.83 -3.13
C ALA A 391 26.46 47.77 -3.57
N SER A 392 26.88 46.92 -4.51
CA SER A 392 26.08 45.78 -5.00
C SER A 392 27.04 44.64 -5.33
N PRO A 393 26.71 43.37 -5.01
CA PRO A 393 25.42 42.89 -4.47
C PRO A 393 25.30 43.03 -2.95
N PHE A 394 24.09 43.05 -2.39
CA PHE A 394 23.83 43.04 -0.94
C PHE A 394 23.11 41.75 -0.55
N TRP A 395 23.74 40.91 0.27
CA TRP A 395 23.18 39.62 0.65
C TRP A 395 23.67 39.12 2.01
N VAL A 396 22.90 38.18 2.55
CA VAL A 396 23.28 37.35 3.71
C VAL A 396 23.17 35.88 3.35
N GLU A 397 24.13 35.10 3.80
CA GLU A 397 24.13 33.64 3.73
C GLU A 397 24.19 33.05 5.15
N PHE A 398 23.31 32.09 5.42
CA PHE A 398 23.16 31.52 6.75
C PHE A 398 22.70 30.05 6.72
N PRO A 399 23.01 29.28 7.78
CA PRO A 399 22.52 27.92 7.92
C PRO A 399 21.15 27.84 8.58
N PRO A 400 20.47 26.68 8.49
CA PRO A 400 19.35 26.38 9.35
C PRO A 400 19.85 26.25 10.79
N LEU A 401 19.27 27.04 11.69
CA LEU A 401 19.57 26.94 13.12
C LEU A 401 18.42 26.26 13.85
N GLU A 402 18.72 25.52 14.90
CA GLU A 402 17.74 25.12 15.91
C GLU A 402 18.08 25.76 17.26
N ARG A 403 17.05 26.18 17.98
CA ARG A 403 17.18 26.75 19.32
C ARG A 403 16.94 25.65 20.36
N TYR A 404 17.83 25.53 21.33
CA TYR A 404 17.75 24.52 22.39
C TYR A 404 18.15 25.09 23.76
N ARG A 405 17.86 24.31 24.81
CA ARG A 405 18.40 24.50 26.16
C ARG A 405 19.02 23.18 26.62
N GLU A 406 20.12 23.23 27.36
CA GLU A 406 20.72 22.01 27.94
C GLU A 406 19.88 21.49 29.11
N LYS A 407 19.35 22.40 29.93
CA LYS A 407 18.37 22.14 30.98
C LYS A 407 17.23 23.14 30.88
N GLU A 408 16.07 22.81 31.46
CA GLU A 408 14.85 23.61 31.37
C GLU A 408 15.05 25.09 31.74
N ASN A 409 15.93 25.38 32.71
CA ASN A 409 16.21 26.72 33.21
C ASN A 409 17.46 27.39 32.62
N ASP A 410 18.17 26.73 31.70
CA ASP A 410 19.36 27.31 31.08
C ASP A 410 18.99 28.38 30.05
N PRO A 411 19.86 29.37 29.81
CA PRO A 411 19.71 30.28 28.68
C PRO A 411 19.60 29.51 27.36
N TYR A 412 18.83 30.07 26.42
CA TYR A 412 18.76 29.52 25.08
C TYR A 412 20.11 29.60 24.36
N LYS A 413 20.43 28.55 23.61
CA LYS A 413 21.54 28.46 22.68
C LYS A 413 21.01 28.10 21.30
N ALA A 414 21.80 28.35 20.26
CA ALA A 414 21.52 27.88 18.91
C ALA A 414 22.65 26.97 18.39
N ARG A 415 22.30 26.06 17.48
CA ARG A 415 23.27 25.24 16.73
C ARG A 415 22.75 24.97 15.33
N VAL A 416 23.66 24.59 14.42
CA VAL A 416 23.28 24.19 13.05
C VAL A 416 22.38 22.96 13.10
N MET A 417 21.20 23.07 12.50
CA MET A 417 20.18 22.03 12.44
C MET A 417 20.57 20.95 11.43
N GLN A 418 20.30 19.69 11.79
CA GLN A 418 20.32 18.57 10.88
C GLN A 418 18.90 18.29 10.38
N VAL A 419 18.76 18.09 9.08
CA VAL A 419 17.50 17.90 8.37
C VAL A 419 17.59 16.61 7.54
N PRO A 420 16.52 15.80 7.46
CA PRO A 420 16.56 14.60 6.63
C PRO A 420 16.89 14.94 5.18
N CYS A 421 17.74 14.15 4.55
CA CYS A 421 18.07 14.34 3.15
C CYS A 421 16.84 14.04 2.28
N GLY A 422 16.63 14.83 1.24
CA GLY A 422 15.45 14.71 0.39
C GLY A 422 15.04 16.01 -0.29
N GLU A 423 13.91 15.95 -0.98
CA GLU A 423 13.33 17.08 -1.71
C GLU A 423 12.29 17.81 -0.85
N TYR A 424 12.32 19.13 -0.84
CA TYR A 424 11.45 19.98 -0.04
C TYR A 424 10.98 21.17 -0.85
N ASP A 425 9.79 21.66 -0.55
CA ASP A 425 9.37 22.99 -0.97
C ASP A 425 9.79 24.01 0.09
N LEU A 426 10.59 24.99 -0.32
CA LEU A 426 11.09 26.08 0.51
C LEU A 426 10.11 27.25 0.53
N TYR A 427 9.84 27.73 1.73
CA TYR A 427 9.06 28.93 2.01
C TYR A 427 9.85 29.85 2.93
N MET A 428 9.65 31.16 2.79
CA MET A 428 10.32 32.16 3.63
C MET A 428 9.38 33.30 4.04
N GLY A 429 9.53 33.74 5.29
CA GLY A 429 8.84 34.89 5.86
C GLY A 429 9.74 36.11 5.92
N PHE A 430 9.24 37.26 5.45
CA PHE A 430 9.96 38.53 5.41
C PHE A 430 9.09 39.68 5.90
N HIS A 431 9.71 40.68 6.54
CA HIS A 431 9.06 41.92 6.95
C HIS A 431 9.19 43.01 5.88
N SER A 432 8.07 43.65 5.51
CA SER A 432 7.93 44.41 4.25
C SER A 432 8.30 45.90 4.26
N SER A 433 9.02 46.40 5.27
CA SER A 433 9.42 47.81 5.30
C SER A 433 10.39 48.11 4.14
N GLY A 434 9.93 48.90 3.16
CA GLY A 434 10.70 49.24 1.95
C GLY A 434 10.47 48.31 0.75
N HIS A 435 9.47 47.41 0.83
CA HIS A 435 9.02 46.52 -0.26
C HIS A 435 10.16 45.86 -1.06
N PRO A 436 11.13 45.19 -0.41
CA PRO A 436 12.22 44.57 -1.12
C PRO A 436 11.71 43.42 -1.99
N TYR A 437 12.31 43.30 -3.16
CA TYR A 437 12.31 42.08 -3.94
C TYR A 437 13.61 41.36 -3.62
N VAL A 438 13.54 40.04 -3.50
CA VAL A 438 14.70 39.22 -3.12
C VAL A 438 14.95 38.11 -4.13
N ASN A 439 16.22 37.74 -4.26
CA ASN A 439 16.64 36.47 -4.85
C ASN A 439 17.01 35.53 -3.70
N VAL A 440 16.62 34.26 -3.81
CA VAL A 440 16.92 33.23 -2.81
C VAL A 440 17.69 32.11 -3.48
N TYR A 441 18.86 31.81 -2.92
CA TYR A 441 19.72 30.71 -3.33
C TYR A 441 19.79 29.66 -2.23
N PHE A 442 20.06 28.42 -2.63
CA PHE A 442 20.12 27.28 -1.74
C PHE A 442 21.30 26.37 -2.10
N ASP A 443 22.03 25.94 -1.09
CA ASP A 443 23.02 24.87 -1.18
C ASP A 443 22.63 23.74 -0.22
N GLY A 444 22.27 22.60 -0.78
CA GLY A 444 21.91 21.40 -0.02
C GLY A 444 23.03 20.39 0.13
N ASN A 445 24.26 20.71 -0.31
CA ASN A 445 25.41 19.83 -0.24
C ASN A 445 26.53 20.48 0.60
N THR A 446 26.24 20.66 1.89
CA THR A 446 27.12 21.39 2.81
C THR A 446 26.94 20.88 4.24
N ASP A 447 27.95 21.12 5.09
CA ASP A 447 27.89 20.85 6.53
C ASP A 447 27.06 21.88 7.29
N GLY A 448 26.64 22.97 6.62
CA GLY A 448 25.94 24.11 7.19
C GLY A 448 26.83 25.04 8.02
N LYS A 449 27.99 24.60 8.50
CA LYS A 449 28.88 25.40 9.36
C LYS A 449 29.79 26.31 8.55
N SER A 450 30.21 25.86 7.38
CA SER A 450 31.12 26.59 6.51
C SER A 450 30.35 27.36 5.43
N PRO A 451 30.76 28.59 5.06
CA PRO A 451 30.19 29.29 3.92
C PRO A 451 30.28 28.47 2.63
N SER A 452 29.22 28.47 1.84
CA SER A 452 29.19 27.75 0.57
C SER A 452 30.02 28.49 -0.47
N LEU A 453 30.67 27.72 -1.35
CA LEU A 453 31.22 28.28 -2.58
C LEU A 453 30.08 28.79 -3.47
N ASP A 454 30.26 29.94 -4.12
CA ASP A 454 29.23 30.54 -4.99
C ASP A 454 28.73 29.57 -6.07
N ALA A 455 29.61 28.70 -6.60
CA ALA A 455 29.24 27.70 -7.59
C ALA A 455 28.22 26.65 -7.08
N ASN A 456 28.12 26.45 -5.76
CA ASN A 456 27.18 25.52 -5.15
C ASN A 456 25.82 26.16 -4.85
N MET A 457 25.77 27.50 -4.73
CA MET A 457 24.56 28.25 -4.42
C MET A 457 23.63 28.33 -5.64
N LYS A 458 22.62 27.47 -5.68
CA LYS A 458 21.64 27.43 -6.78
C LYS A 458 20.56 28.47 -6.56
N LEU A 459 20.29 29.31 -7.55
CA LEU A 459 19.15 30.25 -7.52
C LEU A 459 17.83 29.47 -7.57
N ILE A 460 17.02 29.58 -6.53
CA ILE A 460 15.73 28.87 -6.40
C ILE A 460 14.57 29.79 -6.75
N GLY A 461 14.59 31.01 -6.19
CA GLY A 461 13.56 32.02 -6.44
C GLY A 461 14.21 33.34 -6.83
N SER A 462 13.68 33.99 -7.87
CA SER A 462 14.22 35.26 -8.39
C SER A 462 13.15 36.34 -8.39
N ASN A 463 13.56 37.59 -8.11
CA ASN A 463 12.67 38.74 -8.10
C ASN A 463 11.38 38.47 -7.29
N LEU A 464 11.52 37.80 -6.15
CA LEU A 464 10.39 37.45 -5.29
C LEU A 464 9.92 38.70 -4.56
N SER A 465 8.67 39.09 -4.78
CA SER A 465 8.09 40.24 -4.09
C SER A 465 7.81 39.92 -2.63
N VAL A 466 8.48 40.63 -1.72
CA VAL A 466 8.04 40.75 -0.33
C VAL A 466 6.87 41.74 -0.29
N VAL A 467 5.71 41.31 -0.82
CA VAL A 467 4.44 42.08 -0.78
C VAL A 467 4.17 42.55 0.65
N SER A 468 3.47 43.67 0.82
CA SER A 468 3.11 44.35 2.07
C SER A 468 2.58 43.41 3.17
N SER A 469 3.48 42.69 3.81
CA SER A 469 3.23 41.93 5.01
C SER A 469 3.24 42.94 6.15
N ASN A 470 2.12 43.07 6.84
CA ASN A 470 2.07 43.64 8.19
C ASN A 470 2.62 42.58 9.18
N PRO A 471 2.85 42.93 10.47
CA PRO A 471 3.14 41.98 11.56
C PRO A 471 2.35 40.69 11.55
N TRP A 472 1.17 40.75 10.95
CA TRP A 472 0.12 39.75 10.96
C TRP A 472 0.12 38.79 9.77
N ASN A 473 0.93 39.04 8.72
CA ASN A 473 0.95 38.25 7.46
C ASN A 473 2.38 37.84 6.98
N PHE A 474 3.43 38.06 7.78
CA PHE A 474 4.79 37.54 7.47
C PHE A 474 4.81 36.02 7.31
N ASP A 475 3.90 35.37 8.02
CA ASP A 475 3.74 33.95 8.12
C ASP A 475 2.42 33.52 7.47
N ARG A 476 2.39 33.60 6.13
CA ARG A 476 1.17 33.44 5.32
C ARG A 476 0.46 32.12 5.59
N VAL A 477 -0.86 32.21 5.77
CA VAL A 477 -1.78 31.09 6.04
C VAL A 477 -1.96 30.24 4.78
N ASN A 478 -0.97 29.40 4.48
CA ASN A 478 -1.10 28.41 3.40
C ASN A 478 -1.53 27.04 3.94
N GLU A 479 -1.26 26.72 5.22
CA GLU A 479 -1.53 25.40 5.80
C GLU A 479 -1.76 25.44 7.32
N THR A 480 -2.82 26.11 7.75
CA THR A 480 -3.28 25.97 9.14
C THR A 480 -4.35 24.92 9.21
N THR A 481 -4.06 23.82 9.89
CA THR A 481 -5.10 22.88 10.34
C THR A 481 -5.97 23.61 11.36
N ALA A 482 -7.27 23.70 11.09
CA ALA A 482 -8.27 24.08 12.09
C ALA A 482 -8.22 23.13 13.32
N ASP A 483 -7.74 21.90 13.07
CA ASP A 483 -7.87 20.74 13.95
C ASP A 483 -6.95 20.75 15.18
N LEU A 484 -5.82 21.48 15.15
CA LEU A 484 -4.90 21.49 16.30
C LEU A 484 -5.22 22.56 17.35
N TYR A 485 -5.89 23.65 16.99
CA TYR A 485 -5.98 24.83 17.86
C TYR A 485 -7.31 25.62 17.80
N GLY A 486 -8.33 25.14 17.08
CA GLY A 486 -9.63 25.80 16.92
C GLY A 486 -9.59 27.10 16.09
N ASP A 487 -10.77 27.68 15.83
CA ASP A 487 -11.01 28.76 14.84
C ASP A 487 -10.21 30.07 15.04
N LYS A 488 -9.51 30.26 16.17
CA LYS A 488 -8.88 31.54 16.54
C LYS A 488 -7.36 31.61 16.33
N VAL A 489 -6.67 30.48 16.18
CA VAL A 489 -5.18 30.39 16.10
C VAL A 489 -4.66 30.21 14.66
N VAL A 490 -5.58 29.95 13.73
CA VAL A 490 -5.42 29.64 12.30
C VAL A 490 -4.72 30.76 11.49
N LYS A 491 -4.33 31.88 12.09
CA LYS A 491 -3.73 33.03 11.38
C LYS A 491 -2.24 33.25 11.64
N TRP A 492 -1.61 32.48 12.53
CA TRP A 492 -0.34 32.88 13.16
C TRP A 492 0.83 31.87 13.09
N ASP A 493 0.66 30.75 12.38
CA ASP A 493 1.71 29.72 12.21
C ASP A 493 1.71 29.16 10.77
N GLY A 494 1.90 30.05 9.80
CA GLY A 494 1.96 29.77 8.37
C GLY A 494 3.28 29.18 7.87
N LEU A 495 3.46 29.19 6.54
CA LEU A 495 4.71 28.77 5.88
C LEU A 495 5.57 29.95 5.44
N GLY A 496 4.97 31.12 5.22
CA GLY A 496 5.59 32.25 4.53
C GLY A 496 5.27 32.26 3.03
N GLY A 497 6.00 33.05 2.25
CA GLY A 497 5.87 33.08 0.79
C GLY A 497 6.56 31.87 0.14
N PRO A 498 5.97 31.26 -0.90
CA PRO A 498 6.63 30.19 -1.64
C PRO A 498 7.89 30.72 -2.34
N VAL A 499 8.99 29.96 -2.23
CA VAL A 499 10.27 30.26 -2.89
C VAL A 499 10.47 29.31 -4.07
N GLY A 500 10.40 27.99 -3.82
CA GLY A 500 10.58 26.95 -4.83
C GLY A 500 11.05 25.63 -4.23
N THR A 501 11.24 24.63 -5.08
CA THR A 501 11.68 23.29 -4.65
C THR A 501 13.21 23.25 -4.49
N VAL A 502 13.66 22.62 -3.40
CA VAL A 502 15.06 22.46 -3.02
C VAL A 502 15.37 21.00 -2.69
N LYS A 503 16.63 20.61 -2.77
CA LYS A 503 17.08 19.26 -2.44
C LYS A 503 18.26 19.31 -1.49
N ILE A 504 18.14 18.59 -0.37
CA ILE A 504 19.23 18.35 0.58
C ILE A 504 19.87 17.04 0.16
N GLU A 505 21.14 17.09 -0.21
CA GLU A 505 21.90 15.96 -0.74
C GLU A 505 22.52 15.13 0.38
N GLY A 506 22.79 13.86 0.08
CA GLY A 506 23.38 12.88 1.00
C GLY A 506 22.41 11.79 1.42
N GLU A 507 22.82 11.00 2.41
CA GLU A 507 22.04 9.90 2.98
C GLU A 507 21.74 10.15 4.46
N GLY A 508 20.51 9.86 4.89
CA GLY A 508 20.09 10.06 6.27
C GLY A 508 19.81 11.53 6.59
N MET A 509 20.76 12.21 7.24
CA MET A 509 20.62 13.57 7.73
C MET A 509 21.77 14.44 7.23
N SER A 510 21.49 15.68 6.87
CA SER A 510 22.48 16.65 6.42
C SER A 510 22.07 18.06 6.86
N SER A 511 22.80 19.08 6.41
CA SER A 511 22.40 20.47 6.56
C SER A 511 22.35 21.16 5.20
N PHE A 512 22.01 22.44 5.22
CA PHE A 512 21.95 23.25 4.02
C PHE A 512 22.33 24.69 4.34
N ARG A 513 22.41 25.54 3.32
CA ARG A 513 22.58 26.99 3.50
C ARG A 513 21.63 27.74 2.58
N ILE A 514 21.12 28.86 3.08
CA ILE A 514 20.27 29.77 2.33
C ILE A 514 21.03 31.08 2.16
N ARG A 515 21.05 31.60 0.93
CA ARG A 515 21.45 32.99 0.67
C ARG A 515 20.26 33.80 0.23
N VAL A 516 20.05 34.93 0.90
CA VAL A 516 19.04 35.93 0.52
C VAL A 516 19.77 37.17 0.03
N GLU A 517 19.52 37.53 -1.22
CA GLU A 517 20.06 38.69 -1.88
C GLU A 517 18.97 39.73 -2.11
N PHE A 518 19.28 40.98 -1.79
CA PHE A 518 18.45 42.12 -2.13
C PHE A 518 18.52 42.37 -3.64
N TYR A 519 17.37 42.34 -4.31
CA TYR A 519 17.27 42.59 -5.74
C TYR A 519 16.92 44.04 -6.06
N LYS A 520 15.84 44.57 -5.47
CA LYS A 520 15.40 45.98 -5.59
C LYS A 520 14.42 46.33 -4.48
N GLY A 521 14.21 47.61 -4.19
CA GLY A 521 13.28 48.08 -3.17
C GLY A 521 13.51 49.57 -2.85
N ASP A 522 12.65 50.15 -2.02
CA ASP A 522 12.70 51.58 -1.67
C ASP A 522 13.85 51.90 -0.70
N SER A 523 14.37 50.89 -0.01
CA SER A 523 15.55 50.98 0.86
C SER A 523 16.34 49.67 0.80
N LYS A 524 17.68 49.70 0.78
CA LYS A 524 18.50 48.49 0.83
C LYS A 524 18.47 47.83 2.21
N LYS A 525 17.37 47.15 2.51
CA LYS A 525 17.14 46.44 3.76
C LYS A 525 16.64 45.03 3.52
N LEU A 526 17.14 44.09 4.30
CA LEU A 526 16.65 42.71 4.36
C LEU A 526 16.17 42.42 5.77
N ARG A 527 14.88 42.10 5.90
CA ARG A 527 14.26 41.74 7.17
C ARG A 527 13.69 40.33 7.11
N ILE A 528 14.45 39.37 7.62
CA ILE A 528 14.19 37.95 7.45
C ILE A 528 13.65 37.39 8.77
N TYR A 529 12.43 36.83 8.73
CA TYR A 529 11.75 36.33 9.93
C TYR A 529 11.99 34.82 10.13
N HIS A 530 11.61 34.00 9.14
CA HIS A 530 11.72 32.55 9.22
C HIS A 530 11.92 31.92 7.84
N TRP A 531 12.31 30.64 7.85
CA TRP A 531 12.19 29.74 6.70
C TRP A 531 11.41 28.49 7.12
N ALA A 532 10.77 27.85 6.15
CA ALA A 532 10.09 26.57 6.33
C ALA A 532 10.36 25.65 5.14
N LEU A 533 10.62 24.38 5.44
CA LEU A 533 10.72 23.29 4.48
C LEU A 533 9.51 22.37 4.65
N LYS A 534 8.79 22.14 3.56
CA LYS A 534 7.73 21.13 3.49
C LYS A 534 8.23 19.94 2.67
N PRO A 535 8.28 18.71 3.20
CA PRO A 535 8.68 17.55 2.41
C PRO A 535 7.80 17.42 1.15
N SER A 536 8.41 17.23 -0.02
CA SER A 536 7.64 17.01 -1.24
C SER A 536 7.07 15.58 -1.30
N ALA A 537 6.23 15.30 -2.30
CA ALA A 537 5.77 13.93 -2.58
C ALA A 537 6.94 12.95 -2.84
N ASN A 538 8.09 13.45 -3.28
CA ASN A 538 9.27 12.63 -3.58
C ASN A 538 10.16 12.38 -2.37
N ASN A 539 9.91 13.04 -1.23
CA ASN A 539 10.71 12.90 -0.03
C ASN A 539 10.34 11.62 0.75
N TYR A 540 10.97 10.53 0.31
CA TYR A 540 10.86 9.18 0.86
C TYR A 540 11.95 8.94 1.88
#